data_AF-A0A2V5MQP2-F1
#
_entry.id   AF-A0A2V5MQP2-F1
#
_cell.length_a   1.000
_cell.length_b   1.000
_cell.length_c   1.000
_cell.angle_alpha   90.00
_cell.angle_beta   90.00
_cell.angle_gamma   90.00
#
_symmetry.space_group_name_H-M   'P 1'
#
loop_
_entity.id
_entity.type
_entity.pdbx_description
1 polymer ?
#
loop_
_entity_poly.entity_id
_entity_poly.type
_entity_poly.pdbx_seq_one_letter_code
_entity_poly.pdbx_strand_id
1 'polypeptide(L)'
;MQNEEFSYVIVTPYSIRKSRTGGIVGRLISRTGLDLVGGRMFAPGAELTKRYADTIVTETDPRHRATQGLIRDYVLKNFTGEKTGQRPRVLFLIFRGPDAVEKMHRTVGHIVHERTSGETIRDTYGDYITDDSGRVTYFEPGVLAAFDPNAVERDLKLWAEFSNSDGGILDYAVPFPPDAQIEKTLVLIKPDNFRFPNLRPGGVIEVFSRSGLSIIGFKVHRMSVAQAEEFYAPVLPVLEKKLDPKSGRENWEGIVEFMAGRKPSECPPEERDTPGTEKSIAIVYQGVDAVRKIRDVLGPTDPAKAPPGSIRREFGQTIMINAAHASDSPENAKREMEIIQVDENNFKPLIENFYRRQ
;
A
#
# COMPACT_ATOMS: atom_id res chain seq x y z
N MET A 1 11.72 -25.59 -10.83
CA MET A 1 10.90 -24.54 -10.17
C MET A 1 11.87 -23.59 -9.53
N GLN A 2 11.86 -22.30 -9.89
CA GLN A 2 12.67 -21.31 -9.16
C GLN A 2 12.12 -21.21 -7.74
N ASN A 3 13.00 -21.21 -6.73
CA ASN A 3 12.58 -20.95 -5.35
C ASN A 3 12.03 -19.53 -5.29
N GLU A 4 10.80 -19.39 -4.77
CA GLU A 4 10.24 -18.08 -4.51
C GLU A 4 10.84 -17.50 -3.24
N GLU A 5 11.08 -16.19 -3.26
CA GLU A 5 11.60 -15.43 -2.15
C GLU A 5 10.63 -14.32 -1.78
N PHE A 6 10.68 -13.90 -0.51
CA PHE A 6 10.15 -12.61 -0.12
C PHE A 6 11.23 -11.55 -0.18
N SER A 7 10.80 -10.33 -0.44
CA SER A 7 11.54 -9.09 -0.21
C SER A 7 10.58 -8.04 0.35
N TYR A 8 11.11 -6.98 0.93
CA TYR A 8 10.28 -5.92 1.50
C TYR A 8 10.81 -4.53 1.19
N VAL A 9 9.89 -3.57 1.30
CA VAL A 9 10.21 -2.15 1.32
C VAL A 9 9.41 -1.46 2.42
N ILE A 10 10.08 -0.59 3.18
CA ILE A 10 9.46 0.32 4.13
C ILE A 10 9.53 1.73 3.54
N VAL A 11 8.38 2.31 3.21
CA VAL A 11 8.30 3.72 2.82
C VAL A 11 8.45 4.58 4.06
N THR A 12 9.41 5.52 4.04
CA THR A 12 9.77 6.30 5.22
C THR A 12 8.68 7.29 5.63
N PRO A 13 8.68 7.77 6.90
CA PRO A 13 7.73 8.78 7.34
C PRO A 13 7.81 10.07 6.54
N TYR A 14 9.01 10.48 6.13
CA TYR A 14 9.19 11.64 5.28
C TYR A 14 8.57 11.45 3.89
N SER A 15 8.83 10.31 3.24
CA SER A 15 8.25 9.98 1.94
C SER A 15 6.73 9.96 1.97
N ILE A 16 6.11 9.40 3.01
CA ILE A 16 4.65 9.42 3.18
C ILE A 16 4.13 10.86 3.35
N ARG A 17 4.74 11.67 4.23
CA ARG A 17 4.32 13.06 4.45
C ARG A 17 4.46 13.94 3.21
N LYS A 18 5.44 13.65 2.35
CA LYS A 18 5.67 14.37 1.08
C LYS A 18 4.88 13.75 -0.08
N SER A 19 3.92 12.87 0.21
CA SER A 19 3.06 12.23 -0.80
C SER A 19 3.81 11.42 -1.87
N ARG A 20 5.04 10.95 -1.57
CA ARG A 20 5.87 10.18 -2.52
C ARG A 20 5.47 8.71 -2.66
N THR A 21 4.50 8.26 -1.86
CA THR A 21 4.06 6.86 -1.78
C THR A 21 3.63 6.31 -3.14
N GLY A 22 2.84 7.07 -3.91
CA GLY A 22 2.34 6.64 -5.21
C GLY A 22 3.46 6.37 -6.20
N GLY A 23 4.33 7.36 -6.41
CA GLY A 23 5.52 7.22 -7.25
C GLY A 23 6.45 6.06 -6.83
N ILE A 24 6.67 5.87 -5.53
CA ILE A 24 7.48 4.76 -4.99
C ILE A 24 6.82 3.41 -5.31
N VAL A 25 5.55 3.21 -4.94
CA VAL A 25 4.81 1.95 -5.16
C VAL A 25 4.75 1.61 -6.65
N GLY A 26 4.45 2.60 -7.50
CA GLY A 26 4.38 2.42 -8.95
C GLY A 26 5.70 1.90 -9.51
N ARG A 27 6.83 2.53 -9.15
CA ARG A 27 8.15 2.11 -9.64
C ARG A 27 8.58 0.75 -9.09
N LEU A 28 8.27 0.44 -7.82
CA LEU A 28 8.56 -0.86 -7.25
C LEU A 28 7.85 -1.97 -8.04
N ILE A 29 6.54 -1.83 -8.28
CA ILE A 29 5.76 -2.81 -9.03
C ILE A 29 6.29 -2.90 -10.47
N SER A 30 6.40 -1.78 -11.17
CA SER A 30 6.72 -1.79 -12.61
C SER A 30 8.13 -2.27 -12.93
N ARG A 31 9.12 -1.99 -12.07
CA ARG A 31 10.53 -2.30 -12.35
C ARG A 31 10.99 -3.65 -11.81
N THR A 32 10.43 -4.09 -10.68
CA THR A 32 10.78 -5.41 -10.14
C THR A 32 10.06 -6.53 -10.87
N GLY A 33 8.83 -6.28 -11.33
CA GLY A 33 7.94 -7.33 -11.83
C GLY A 33 7.52 -8.34 -10.76
N LEU A 34 7.76 -8.06 -9.48
CA LEU A 34 7.41 -8.93 -8.36
C LEU A 34 5.94 -8.77 -7.97
N ASP A 35 5.41 -9.80 -7.34
CA ASP A 35 4.04 -9.81 -6.87
C ASP A 35 3.94 -9.07 -5.52
N LEU A 36 3.20 -7.95 -5.45
CA LEU A 36 2.91 -7.28 -4.19
C LEU A 36 1.90 -8.12 -3.39
N VAL A 37 2.37 -8.87 -2.38
CA VAL A 37 1.57 -9.89 -1.67
C VAL A 37 1.05 -9.41 -0.31
N GLY A 38 1.68 -8.40 0.27
CA GLY A 38 1.29 -7.87 1.57
C GLY A 38 1.62 -6.41 1.71
N GLY A 39 0.88 -5.73 2.58
CA GLY A 39 1.22 -4.39 3.01
C GLY A 39 0.43 -4.00 4.24
N ARG A 40 1.03 -3.19 5.11
CA ARG A 40 0.41 -2.71 6.34
C ARG A 40 1.01 -1.37 6.76
N MET A 41 0.17 -0.49 7.28
CA MET A 41 0.63 0.76 7.90
C MET A 41 1.11 0.47 9.33
N PHE A 42 2.22 1.08 9.73
CA PHE A 42 2.74 1.03 11.10
C PHE A 42 2.98 2.43 11.66
N ALA A 43 2.75 2.59 12.96
CA ALA A 43 3.25 3.69 13.79
C ALA A 43 4.22 3.10 14.82
N PRO A 44 5.52 2.92 14.47
CA PRO A 44 6.45 2.14 15.28
C PRO A 44 6.65 2.70 16.70
N GLY A 45 6.48 1.84 17.69
CA GLY A 45 6.84 2.09 19.08
C GLY A 45 8.35 2.13 19.28
N ALA A 46 8.77 2.54 20.48
CA ALA A 46 10.18 2.64 20.84
C ALA A 46 10.88 1.28 20.77
N GLU A 47 10.20 0.19 21.17
CA GLU A 47 10.76 -1.15 21.16
C GLU A 47 11.00 -1.68 19.74
N LEU A 48 9.97 -1.67 18.89
CA LEU A 48 10.09 -2.07 17.48
C LEU A 48 11.19 -1.27 16.77
N THR A 49 11.20 0.05 16.98
CA THR A 49 12.19 0.94 16.36
C THR A 49 13.60 0.60 16.80
N LYS A 50 13.83 0.37 18.10
CA LYS A 50 15.14 0.01 18.61
C LYS A 50 15.59 -1.36 18.09
N ARG A 51 14.72 -2.38 18.21
CA ARG A 51 15.03 -3.74 17.76
C ARG A 51 15.33 -3.80 16.26
N TYR A 52 14.58 -3.05 15.45
CA TYR A 52 14.86 -2.97 14.01
C TYR A 52 16.16 -2.22 13.72
N ALA A 53 16.43 -1.11 14.41
CA ALA A 53 17.68 -0.38 14.24
C ALA A 53 18.92 -1.25 14.55
N ASP A 54 18.83 -2.10 15.58
CA ASP A 54 19.90 -3.01 15.99
C ASP A 54 20.22 -4.09 14.91
N THR A 55 19.33 -4.35 13.95
CA THR A 55 19.57 -5.32 12.86
C THR A 55 20.23 -4.72 11.61
N ILE A 56 20.31 -3.40 11.50
CA ILE A 56 20.67 -2.71 10.25
C ILE A 56 22.17 -2.76 9.95
N VAL A 57 23.01 -2.66 10.98
CA VAL A 57 24.47 -2.62 10.80
C VAL A 57 25.03 -4.04 10.85
N THR A 58 25.28 -4.61 9.68
CA THR A 58 25.82 -5.97 9.53
C THR A 58 27.21 -6.01 8.90
N GLU A 59 27.64 -4.93 8.24
CA GLU A 59 28.85 -4.94 7.42
C GLU A 59 30.13 -4.60 8.20
N THR A 60 31.22 -5.20 7.73
CA THR A 60 32.57 -4.96 8.24
C THR A 60 33.34 -3.96 7.39
N ASP A 61 33.01 -3.82 6.09
CA ASP A 61 33.61 -2.79 5.23
C ASP A 61 33.25 -1.38 5.75
N PRO A 62 34.25 -0.49 5.98
CA PRO A 62 34.02 0.82 6.58
C PRO A 62 33.03 1.71 5.81
N ARG A 63 33.00 1.65 4.47
CA ARG A 63 32.11 2.50 3.66
C ARG A 63 30.67 2.01 3.75
N HIS A 64 30.44 0.71 3.57
CA HIS A 64 29.10 0.14 3.71
C HIS A 64 28.57 0.28 5.13
N ARG A 65 29.44 0.10 6.13
CA ARG A 65 29.09 0.28 7.55
C ARG A 65 28.71 1.72 7.87
N ALA A 66 29.39 2.72 7.32
CA ALA A 66 29.03 4.12 7.50
C ALA A 66 27.62 4.42 6.96
N THR A 67 27.30 3.94 5.77
CA THR A 67 25.97 4.05 5.17
C THR A 67 24.89 3.36 6.02
N GLN A 68 25.15 2.13 6.48
CA GLN A 68 24.22 1.43 7.39
C GLN A 68 24.04 2.18 8.71
N GLY A 69 25.10 2.82 9.23
CA GLY A 69 25.04 3.69 10.40
C GLY A 69 24.09 4.87 10.21
N LEU A 70 24.15 5.54 9.05
CA LEU A 70 23.20 6.62 8.72
C LEU A 70 21.76 6.14 8.66
N ILE A 71 21.51 4.95 8.10
CA ILE A 71 20.18 4.34 8.07
C ILE A 71 19.68 4.05 9.49
N ARG A 72 20.52 3.42 10.33
CA ARG A 72 20.19 3.13 11.74
C ARG A 72 19.83 4.40 12.49
N ASP A 73 20.65 5.43 12.37
CA ASP A 73 20.45 6.71 13.07
C ASP A 73 19.19 7.41 12.53
N TYR A 74 18.90 7.30 11.23
CA TYR A 74 17.65 7.77 10.63
C TYR A 74 16.44 7.06 11.24
N VAL A 75 16.46 5.72 11.37
CA VAL A 75 15.38 4.92 11.96
C VAL A 75 15.13 5.35 13.41
N LEU A 76 16.17 5.34 14.25
CA LEU A 76 16.07 5.74 15.66
C LEU A 76 15.51 7.16 15.82
N LYS A 77 15.89 8.08 14.93
CA LYS A 77 15.44 9.46 14.97
C LYS A 77 14.00 9.65 14.50
N ASN A 78 13.58 8.93 13.45
CA ASN A 78 12.38 9.29 12.68
C ASN A 78 11.21 8.29 12.78
N PHE A 79 11.43 7.05 13.23
CA PHE A 79 10.37 6.03 13.23
C PHE A 79 9.49 6.04 14.48
N THR A 80 9.93 6.70 15.57
CA THR A 80 9.20 6.73 16.82
C THR A 80 9.09 8.12 17.45
N GLY A 81 8.33 8.21 18.53
CA GLY A 81 8.02 9.45 19.24
C GLY A 81 7.00 10.30 18.48
N GLU A 82 7.07 11.61 18.71
CA GLU A 82 6.19 12.59 18.07
C GLU A 82 7.03 13.60 17.30
N LYS A 83 6.65 13.85 16.05
CA LYS A 83 7.31 14.81 15.15
C LYS A 83 6.25 15.75 14.63
N THR A 84 6.41 17.05 14.93
CA THR A 84 5.47 18.09 14.50
C THR A 84 4.01 17.75 14.82
N GLY A 85 3.72 17.24 16.02
CA GLY A 85 2.36 16.84 16.42
C GLY A 85 1.93 15.44 15.97
N GLN A 86 2.67 14.79 15.06
CA GLN A 86 2.27 13.52 14.45
C GLN A 86 3.14 12.37 14.93
N ARG A 87 2.52 11.21 15.15
CA ARG A 87 3.29 9.97 15.27
C ARG A 87 3.80 9.59 13.87
N PRO A 88 5.09 9.28 13.71
CA PRO A 88 5.62 8.80 12.43
C PRO A 88 4.84 7.57 11.97
N ARG A 89 4.50 7.58 10.67
CA ARG A 89 3.86 6.45 10.00
C ARG A 89 4.81 5.90 8.96
N VAL A 90 4.85 4.59 8.82
CA VAL A 90 5.54 3.91 7.72
C VAL A 90 4.56 2.99 7.00
N LEU A 91 4.80 2.77 5.71
CA LEU A 91 4.09 1.78 4.91
C LEU A 91 5.05 0.62 4.65
N PHE A 92 4.76 -0.53 5.22
CA PHE A 92 5.52 -1.75 4.99
C PHE A 92 4.87 -2.51 3.83
N LEU A 93 5.65 -2.90 2.83
CA LEU A 93 5.22 -3.63 1.63
C LEU A 93 6.04 -4.92 1.49
N ILE A 94 5.38 -6.03 1.18
CA ILE A 94 5.99 -7.35 0.97
C ILE A 94 5.79 -7.74 -0.48
N PHE A 95 6.89 -8.10 -1.13
CA PHE A 95 6.93 -8.56 -2.51
C PHE A 95 7.38 -10.03 -2.55
N ARG A 96 6.80 -10.80 -3.48
CA ARG A 96 7.11 -12.22 -3.70
C ARG A 96 7.51 -12.45 -5.14
N GLY A 97 8.48 -13.33 -5.34
CA GLY A 97 8.79 -13.89 -6.65
C GLY A 97 10.19 -14.49 -6.69
N PRO A 98 10.62 -15.00 -7.85
CA PRO A 98 11.99 -15.44 -8.04
C PRO A 98 12.96 -14.26 -8.00
N ASP A 99 14.11 -14.45 -7.33
CA ASP A 99 15.17 -13.45 -7.16
C ASP A 99 14.65 -12.13 -6.57
N ALA A 100 13.68 -12.22 -5.64
CA ALA A 100 12.96 -11.06 -5.12
C ALA A 100 13.92 -10.06 -4.46
N VAL A 101 14.90 -10.57 -3.71
CA VAL A 101 15.88 -9.73 -3.00
C VAL A 101 16.78 -8.98 -3.98
N GLU A 102 17.31 -9.66 -5.01
CA GLU A 102 18.17 -9.04 -6.03
C GLU A 102 17.42 -8.01 -6.89
N LYS A 103 16.21 -8.35 -7.35
CA LYS A 103 15.35 -7.42 -8.10
C LYS A 103 15.01 -6.18 -7.28
N MET A 104 14.73 -6.36 -5.99
CA MET A 104 14.48 -5.26 -5.07
C MET A 104 15.72 -4.38 -4.91
N HIS A 105 16.89 -4.99 -4.70
CA HIS A 105 18.15 -4.28 -4.55
C HIS A 105 18.45 -3.39 -5.77
N ARG A 106 18.37 -3.94 -6.99
CA ARG A 106 18.55 -3.16 -8.22
C ARG A 106 17.56 -1.99 -8.36
N THR A 107 16.32 -2.20 -7.94
CA THR A 107 15.27 -1.17 -8.08
C THR A 107 15.40 -0.07 -7.02
N VAL A 108 15.68 -0.44 -5.78
CA VAL A 108 15.85 0.50 -4.66
C VAL A 108 17.14 1.30 -4.82
N GLY A 109 18.21 0.64 -5.28
CA GLY A 109 19.52 1.25 -5.49
C GLY A 109 20.39 1.29 -4.23
N HIS A 110 21.63 1.70 -4.42
CA HIS A 110 22.56 1.97 -3.32
C HIS A 110 22.37 3.40 -2.80
N ILE A 111 22.93 3.67 -1.63
CA ILE A 111 23.13 5.05 -1.16
C ILE A 111 24.54 5.42 -1.58
N VAL A 112 24.66 6.20 -2.66
CA VAL A 112 25.94 6.63 -3.22
C VAL A 112 25.94 8.15 -3.39
N HIS A 113 27.09 8.77 -3.14
CA HIS A 113 27.30 10.22 -3.20
C HIS A 113 27.54 10.72 -4.65
N GLU A 114 27.99 9.84 -5.55
CA GLU A 114 28.74 10.28 -6.75
C GLU A 114 27.97 10.24 -8.07
N ARG A 115 26.78 9.62 -8.16
CA ARG A 115 25.96 9.63 -9.39
C ARG A 115 24.46 9.50 -9.09
N THR A 116 23.70 10.56 -9.37
CA THR A 116 22.23 10.53 -9.39
C THR A 116 21.77 10.39 -10.85
N SER A 117 21.47 9.19 -11.30
CA SER A 117 20.92 8.95 -12.66
C SER A 117 19.39 9.01 -12.69
N GLY A 118 18.72 9.13 -11.54
CA GLY A 118 17.27 9.03 -11.41
C GLY A 118 16.73 7.62 -11.68
N GLU A 119 17.62 6.64 -11.82
CA GLU A 119 17.31 5.28 -12.25
C GLU A 119 16.76 4.43 -11.13
N THR A 120 17.09 4.70 -9.87
CA THR A 120 16.62 3.92 -8.71
C THR A 120 15.60 4.69 -7.88
N ILE A 121 14.96 4.01 -6.91
CA ILE A 121 14.06 4.69 -5.95
C ILE A 121 14.84 5.73 -5.14
N ARG A 122 16.05 5.38 -4.68
CA ARG A 122 16.89 6.26 -3.88
C ARG A 122 17.38 7.47 -4.67
N ASP A 123 17.69 7.33 -5.95
CA ASP A 123 18.09 8.48 -6.78
C ASP A 123 16.97 9.52 -6.94
N THR A 124 15.72 9.09 -6.88
CA THR A 124 14.56 9.96 -7.12
C THR A 124 13.95 10.52 -5.84
N TYR A 125 13.89 9.69 -4.79
CA TYR A 125 13.17 10.02 -3.56
C TYR A 125 14.07 10.08 -2.33
N GLY A 126 15.31 9.58 -2.43
CA GLY A 126 16.32 9.74 -1.42
C GLY A 126 17.05 11.08 -1.55
N ASP A 127 17.77 11.43 -0.50
CA ASP A 127 18.56 12.65 -0.39
C ASP A 127 19.76 12.39 0.52
N TYR A 128 20.92 12.85 0.08
CA TYR A 128 22.20 12.70 0.77
C TYR A 128 22.99 13.97 0.55
N ILE A 129 22.93 14.87 1.54
CA ILE A 129 23.56 16.19 1.47
C ILE A 129 24.77 16.21 2.40
N THR A 130 25.90 16.63 1.87
CA THR A 130 27.14 16.83 2.61
C THR A 130 27.51 18.31 2.65
N ASP A 131 28.24 18.72 3.68
CA ASP A 131 28.98 19.98 3.65
C ASP A 131 30.28 19.85 2.82
N ASP A 132 31.01 20.96 2.67
CA ASP A 132 32.27 21.03 1.92
C ASP A 132 33.38 20.11 2.47
N SER A 133 33.25 19.64 3.72
CA SER A 133 34.17 18.67 4.33
C SER A 133 33.82 17.22 4.02
N GLY A 134 32.72 16.98 3.30
CA GLY A 134 32.19 15.64 3.02
C GLY A 134 31.38 15.04 4.17
N ARG A 135 31.10 15.81 5.23
CA ARG A 135 30.26 15.35 6.36
C ARG A 135 28.79 15.44 5.98
N VAL A 136 28.04 14.37 6.22
CA VAL A 136 26.60 14.31 5.97
C VAL A 136 25.86 15.25 6.91
N THR A 137 25.16 16.24 6.35
CA THR A 137 24.34 17.22 7.07
C THR A 137 22.86 16.89 7.01
N TYR A 138 22.42 16.21 5.95
CA TYR A 138 21.05 15.73 5.80
C TYR A 138 21.03 14.39 5.08
N PHE A 139 20.17 13.49 5.56
CA PHE A 139 20.00 12.16 5.01
C PHE A 139 18.53 11.75 5.06
N GLU A 140 18.01 11.35 3.90
CA GLU A 140 16.69 10.76 3.72
C GLU A 140 16.82 9.58 2.75
N PRO A 141 16.60 8.32 3.16
CA PRO A 141 16.78 7.20 2.24
C PRO A 141 15.61 7.03 1.26
N GLY A 142 14.47 7.70 1.47
CA GLY A 142 13.25 7.54 0.68
C GLY A 142 12.50 6.25 1.04
N VAL A 143 13.21 5.12 1.04
CA VAL A 143 12.76 3.80 1.45
C VAL A 143 13.85 3.00 2.17
N LEU A 144 13.45 2.06 3.02
CA LEU A 144 14.33 1.04 3.61
C LEU A 144 14.04 -0.33 3.01
N ALA A 145 15.09 -1.12 2.80
CA ALA A 145 15.03 -2.49 2.33
C ALA A 145 16.31 -3.22 2.76
N ALA A 146 16.20 -4.53 3.00
CA ALA A 146 17.34 -5.41 3.18
C ALA A 146 17.67 -6.12 1.85
N PHE A 147 18.96 -6.37 1.60
CA PHE A 147 19.46 -6.97 0.36
C PHE A 147 20.15 -8.32 0.57
N ASP A 148 19.98 -8.90 1.76
CA ASP A 148 20.39 -10.26 2.10
C ASP A 148 19.14 -11.07 2.48
N PRO A 149 18.93 -12.28 1.92
CA PRO A 149 17.74 -13.08 2.21
C PRO A 149 17.53 -13.40 3.69
N ASN A 150 18.60 -13.67 4.45
CA ASN A 150 18.49 -13.97 5.88
C ASN A 150 18.08 -12.72 6.67
N ALA A 151 18.62 -11.56 6.30
CA ALA A 151 18.22 -10.28 6.85
C ALA A 151 16.74 -9.98 6.55
N VAL A 152 16.28 -10.25 5.33
CA VAL A 152 14.87 -10.11 4.95
C VAL A 152 13.96 -10.96 5.82
N GLU A 153 14.26 -12.26 5.97
CA GLU A 153 13.45 -13.16 6.79
C GLU A 153 13.40 -12.70 8.26
N ARG A 154 14.56 -12.38 8.84
CA ARG A 154 14.65 -11.90 10.22
C ARG A 154 13.82 -10.62 10.42
N ASP A 155 13.98 -9.65 9.54
CA ASP A 155 13.28 -8.37 9.65
C ASP A 155 11.76 -8.60 9.47
N LEU A 156 11.33 -9.40 8.50
CA LEU A 156 9.91 -9.76 8.33
C LEU A 156 9.33 -10.39 9.61
N LYS A 157 10.03 -11.35 10.23
CA LYS A 157 9.60 -11.96 11.49
C LYS A 157 9.50 -10.94 12.62
N LEU A 158 10.47 -10.03 12.72
CA LEU A 158 10.44 -8.94 13.70
C LEU A 158 9.22 -8.04 13.50
N TRP A 159 8.97 -7.55 12.28
CA TRP A 159 7.82 -6.68 12.00
C TRP A 159 6.48 -7.42 12.14
N ALA A 160 6.45 -8.73 11.87
CA ALA A 160 5.29 -9.58 12.12
C ALA A 160 4.96 -9.69 13.61
N GLU A 161 5.96 -9.76 14.49
CA GLU A 161 5.77 -9.79 15.95
C GLU A 161 4.98 -8.57 16.45
N PHE A 162 5.32 -7.38 15.97
CA PHE A 162 4.69 -6.10 16.37
C PHE A 162 3.49 -5.69 15.51
N SER A 163 3.12 -6.47 14.49
CA SER A 163 2.09 -6.08 13.52
C SER A 163 0.68 -5.88 14.09
N ASN A 164 0.40 -6.45 15.28
CA ASN A 164 -0.85 -6.20 16.03
C ASN A 164 -0.79 -4.96 16.92
N SER A 165 0.36 -4.67 17.54
CA SER A 165 0.50 -3.56 18.49
C SER A 165 0.78 -2.23 17.79
N ASP A 166 1.61 -2.27 16.75
CA ASP A 166 2.19 -1.10 16.09
C ASP A 166 1.61 -0.89 14.69
N GLY A 167 0.84 -1.85 14.17
CA GLY A 167 0.33 -1.83 12.80
C GLY A 167 -1.19 -1.96 12.71
N GLY A 168 -1.76 -1.49 11.59
CA GLY A 168 -3.19 -1.59 11.29
C GLY A 168 -3.77 -0.27 10.79
N ILE A 169 -4.94 0.09 11.32
CA ILE A 169 -5.57 1.37 11.06
C ILE A 169 -5.09 2.38 12.11
N LEU A 170 -4.32 3.38 11.68
CA LEU A 170 -3.61 4.33 12.54
C LEU A 170 -4.41 5.62 12.74
N ASP A 171 -5.65 5.52 13.21
CA ASP A 171 -6.55 6.67 13.38
C ASP A 171 -6.11 7.68 14.45
N TYR A 172 -5.21 7.28 15.35
CA TYR A 172 -4.58 8.10 16.38
C TYR A 172 -3.27 8.77 15.94
N ALA A 173 -2.69 8.39 14.79
CA ALA A 173 -1.33 8.82 14.43
C ALA A 173 -1.27 10.24 13.83
N VAL A 174 -2.40 10.75 13.34
CA VAL A 174 -2.53 12.07 12.73
C VAL A 174 -3.36 12.97 13.64
N PRO A 175 -2.81 14.08 14.14
CA PRO A 175 -3.55 15.01 14.98
C PRO A 175 -4.52 15.84 14.12
N PHE A 176 -5.66 16.16 14.70
CA PHE A 176 -6.62 17.10 14.14
C PHE A 176 -7.06 18.09 15.22
N PRO A 177 -7.54 19.30 14.85
CA PRO A 177 -8.18 20.20 15.79
C PRO A 177 -9.31 19.50 16.57
N PRO A 178 -9.51 19.80 17.88
CA PRO A 178 -10.51 19.10 18.71
C PRO A 178 -11.95 19.17 18.20
N ASP A 179 -12.29 20.21 17.44
CA ASP A 179 -13.60 20.49 16.85
C ASP A 179 -13.75 19.98 15.41
N ALA A 180 -12.68 19.43 14.83
CA ALA A 180 -12.70 18.94 13.46
C ALA A 180 -13.55 17.66 13.35
N GLN A 181 -14.51 17.65 12.43
CA GLN A 181 -15.26 16.45 12.07
C GLN A 181 -14.39 15.58 11.17
N ILE A 182 -13.83 14.51 11.74
CA ILE A 182 -12.91 13.62 11.04
C ILE A 182 -13.65 12.43 10.46
N GLU A 183 -13.50 12.26 9.16
CA GLU A 183 -14.04 11.14 8.42
C GLU A 183 -12.92 10.16 8.06
N LYS A 184 -13.31 8.89 7.93
CA LYS A 184 -12.52 7.85 7.26
C LYS A 184 -13.25 7.45 5.99
N THR A 185 -12.51 7.20 4.93
CA THR A 185 -13.06 6.69 3.67
C THR A 185 -12.22 5.56 3.13
N LEU A 186 -12.88 4.56 2.54
CA LEU A 186 -12.22 3.46 1.85
C LEU A 186 -11.98 3.85 0.38
N VAL A 187 -10.79 3.54 -0.10
CA VAL A 187 -10.45 3.49 -1.51
C VAL A 187 -10.01 2.07 -1.84
N LEU A 188 -10.54 1.51 -2.92
CA LEU A 188 -10.13 0.22 -3.42
C LEU A 188 -9.55 0.36 -4.83
N ILE A 189 -8.26 0.08 -4.98
CA ILE A 189 -7.61 -0.03 -6.30
C ILE A 189 -7.98 -1.40 -6.88
N LYS A 190 -8.63 -1.37 -8.05
CA LYS A 190 -9.28 -2.55 -8.65
C LYS A 190 -8.28 -3.51 -9.33
N PRO A 191 -8.67 -4.78 -9.57
CA PRO A 191 -7.80 -5.81 -10.16
C PRO A 191 -7.19 -5.50 -11.52
N ASP A 192 -7.84 -4.69 -12.35
CA ASP A 192 -7.30 -4.28 -13.65
C ASP A 192 -5.92 -3.61 -13.56
N ASN A 193 -5.60 -3.00 -12.40
CA ASN A 193 -4.29 -2.36 -12.19
C ASN A 193 -3.15 -3.35 -11.94
N PHE A 194 -3.45 -4.62 -11.61
CA PHE A 194 -2.48 -5.63 -11.19
C PHE A 194 -2.29 -6.79 -12.18
N ARG A 195 -2.98 -6.76 -13.33
CA ARG A 195 -2.88 -7.82 -14.36
C ARG A 195 -1.48 -8.03 -14.91
N PHE A 196 -0.70 -6.95 -14.99
CA PHE A 196 0.70 -6.97 -15.40
C PHE A 196 1.47 -5.89 -14.63
N PRO A 197 2.78 -6.04 -14.40
CA PRO A 197 3.59 -5.01 -13.76
C PRO A 197 3.52 -3.68 -14.51
N ASN A 198 2.98 -2.63 -13.87
CA ASN A 198 2.82 -1.31 -14.48
C ASN A 198 2.77 -0.20 -13.40
N LEU A 199 2.77 1.06 -13.84
CA LEU A 199 2.77 2.23 -12.95
C LEU A 199 1.38 2.61 -12.39
N ARG A 200 0.29 2.06 -12.91
CA ARG A 200 -1.09 2.49 -12.61
C ARG A 200 -1.44 2.41 -11.12
N PRO A 201 -1.15 1.32 -10.36
CA PRO A 201 -1.45 1.31 -8.93
C PRO A 201 -0.82 2.49 -8.18
N GLY A 202 0.45 2.80 -8.50
CA GLY A 202 1.16 3.94 -7.94
C GLY A 202 0.58 5.28 -8.41
N GLY A 203 0.25 5.40 -9.70
CA GLY A 203 -0.39 6.59 -10.27
C GLY A 203 -1.74 6.91 -9.62
N VAL A 204 -2.56 5.90 -9.34
CA VAL A 204 -3.83 6.08 -8.63
C VAL A 204 -3.60 6.64 -7.22
N ILE A 205 -2.64 6.09 -6.47
CA ILE A 205 -2.25 6.61 -5.14
C ILE A 205 -1.71 8.05 -5.23
N GLU A 206 -0.90 8.33 -6.24
CA GLU A 206 -0.32 9.65 -6.49
C GLU A 206 -1.42 10.70 -6.73
N VAL A 207 -2.41 10.39 -7.57
CA VAL A 207 -3.53 11.31 -7.82
C VAL A 207 -4.39 11.50 -6.57
N PHE A 208 -4.67 10.44 -5.80
CA PHE A 208 -5.39 10.56 -4.52
C PHE A 208 -4.67 11.42 -3.49
N SER A 209 -3.34 11.51 -3.55
CA SER A 209 -2.56 12.36 -2.64
C SER A 209 -2.91 13.85 -2.76
N ARG A 210 -3.46 14.29 -3.91
CA ARG A 210 -3.95 15.66 -4.15
C ARG A 210 -5.12 16.04 -3.23
N SER A 211 -5.80 15.07 -2.63
CA SER A 211 -6.88 15.30 -1.65
C SER A 211 -6.38 15.95 -0.35
N GLY A 212 -5.07 15.87 -0.07
CA GLY A 212 -4.48 16.31 1.21
C GLY A 212 -4.85 15.43 2.41
N LEU A 213 -5.44 14.25 2.16
CA LEU A 213 -5.81 13.29 3.20
C LEU A 213 -4.63 12.42 3.60
N SER A 214 -4.73 11.86 4.81
CA SER A 214 -3.70 10.99 5.37
C SER A 214 -4.03 9.52 5.13
N ILE A 215 -3.08 8.76 4.58
CA ILE A 215 -3.17 7.29 4.53
C ILE A 215 -2.96 6.73 5.95
N ILE A 216 -3.96 6.05 6.50
CA ILE A 216 -3.89 5.46 7.84
C ILE A 216 -4.03 3.94 7.84
N GLY A 217 -4.45 3.36 6.72
CA GLY A 217 -4.57 1.91 6.54
C GLY A 217 -4.20 1.50 5.13
N PHE A 218 -3.63 0.31 4.99
CA PHE A 218 -3.24 -0.28 3.72
C PHE A 218 -3.33 -1.80 3.85
N LYS A 219 -4.03 -2.46 2.92
CA LYS A 219 -4.21 -3.92 2.88
C LYS A 219 -4.18 -4.40 1.44
N VAL A 220 -3.27 -5.32 1.12
CA VAL A 220 -3.38 -6.14 -0.10
C VAL A 220 -4.49 -7.15 0.14
N HIS A 221 -5.49 -7.18 -0.73
CA HIS A 221 -6.71 -7.94 -0.49
C HIS A 221 -7.17 -8.68 -1.74
N ARG A 222 -7.69 -9.89 -1.55
CA ARG A 222 -8.38 -10.67 -2.57
C ARG A 222 -9.77 -10.99 -2.02
N MET A 223 -10.77 -10.26 -2.49
CA MET A 223 -12.15 -10.43 -2.01
C MET A 223 -12.61 -11.86 -2.26
N SER A 224 -13.21 -12.49 -1.27
CA SER A 224 -13.99 -13.70 -1.50
C SER A 224 -15.24 -13.37 -2.33
N VAL A 225 -15.89 -14.39 -2.90
CA VAL A 225 -17.16 -14.19 -3.61
C VAL A 225 -18.21 -13.63 -2.64
N ALA A 226 -18.30 -14.16 -1.41
CA ALA A 226 -19.21 -13.66 -0.38
C ALA A 226 -18.96 -12.17 -0.04
N GLN A 227 -17.70 -11.78 0.14
CA GLN A 227 -17.34 -10.38 0.40
C GLN A 227 -17.71 -9.48 -0.76
N ALA A 228 -17.44 -9.90 -1.99
CA ALA A 228 -17.77 -9.10 -3.18
C ALA A 228 -19.29 -8.97 -3.38
N GLU A 229 -20.07 -10.04 -3.14
CA GLU A 229 -21.53 -9.99 -3.18
C GLU A 229 -22.08 -9.01 -2.15
N GLU A 230 -21.60 -9.09 -0.90
CA GLU A 230 -22.03 -8.18 0.15
C GLU A 230 -21.62 -6.75 -0.19
N PHE A 231 -20.36 -6.52 -0.58
CA PHE A 231 -19.83 -5.21 -0.92
C PHE A 231 -20.67 -4.51 -2.00
N TYR A 232 -20.97 -5.22 -3.09
CA TYR A 232 -21.70 -4.67 -4.25
C TYR A 232 -23.21 -4.92 -4.20
N ALA A 233 -23.76 -5.48 -3.12
CA ALA A 233 -25.20 -5.72 -2.98
C ALA A 233 -26.07 -4.48 -3.29
N PRO A 234 -25.71 -3.24 -2.84
CA PRO A 234 -26.50 -2.04 -3.16
C PRO A 234 -26.58 -1.70 -4.65
N VAL A 235 -25.68 -2.24 -5.48
CA VAL A 235 -25.61 -1.95 -6.93
C VAL A 235 -26.65 -2.77 -7.71
N LEU A 236 -27.01 -3.97 -7.24
CA LEU A 236 -27.95 -4.86 -7.93
C LEU A 236 -29.30 -4.21 -8.25
N PRO A 237 -30.06 -3.64 -7.28
CA PRO A 237 -31.36 -3.04 -7.58
C PRO A 237 -31.26 -1.84 -8.53
N VAL A 238 -30.12 -1.13 -8.55
CA VAL A 238 -29.87 -0.02 -9.47
C VAL A 238 -29.70 -0.53 -10.91
N LEU A 239 -29.00 -1.65 -11.09
CA LEU A 239 -28.80 -2.28 -12.40
C LEU A 239 -30.09 -2.90 -12.93
N GLU A 240 -30.82 -3.64 -12.09
CA GLU A 240 -32.12 -4.23 -12.46
C GLU A 240 -33.14 -3.18 -12.89
N LYS A 241 -33.14 -2.01 -12.24
CA LYS A 241 -34.01 -0.88 -12.61
C LYS A 241 -33.61 -0.19 -13.93
N LYS A 242 -32.32 -0.08 -14.21
CA LYS A 242 -31.81 0.59 -15.42
C LYS A 242 -31.86 -0.28 -16.66
N LEU A 243 -31.75 -1.59 -16.48
CA LEU A 243 -31.80 -2.60 -17.52
C LEU A 243 -33.13 -3.36 -17.36
N ASP A 244 -33.06 -4.66 -17.18
CA ASP A 244 -34.14 -5.55 -16.75
C ASP A 244 -33.60 -6.50 -15.66
N PRO A 245 -34.43 -7.25 -14.93
CA PRO A 245 -33.96 -8.11 -13.85
C PRO A 245 -32.89 -9.13 -14.28
N LYS A 246 -33.02 -9.70 -15.48
CA LYS A 246 -32.08 -10.72 -15.96
C LYS A 246 -30.75 -10.08 -16.33
N SER A 247 -30.74 -9.06 -17.20
CA SER A 247 -29.50 -8.39 -17.58
C SER A 247 -28.86 -7.61 -16.44
N GLY A 248 -29.66 -7.07 -15.52
CA GLY A 248 -29.18 -6.43 -14.29
C GLY A 248 -28.41 -7.39 -13.40
N ARG A 249 -28.96 -8.60 -13.18
CA ARG A 249 -28.31 -9.68 -12.45
C ARG A 249 -27.03 -10.14 -13.14
N GLU A 250 -27.05 -10.38 -14.45
CA GLU A 250 -25.87 -10.78 -15.22
C GLU A 250 -24.72 -9.75 -15.11
N ASN A 251 -25.03 -8.45 -15.20
CA ASN A 251 -24.03 -7.39 -15.06
C ASN A 251 -23.49 -7.29 -13.63
N TRP A 252 -24.35 -7.48 -12.62
CA TRP A 252 -23.93 -7.51 -11.22
C TRP A 252 -23.01 -8.70 -10.92
N GLU A 253 -23.33 -9.89 -11.45
CA GLU A 253 -22.44 -11.05 -11.33
C GLU A 253 -21.10 -10.82 -12.03
N GLY A 254 -21.09 -10.10 -13.15
CA GLY A 254 -19.85 -9.66 -13.80
C GLY A 254 -19.00 -8.71 -12.94
N ILE A 255 -19.60 -7.87 -12.10
CA ILE A 255 -18.86 -7.03 -11.14
C ILE A 255 -18.22 -7.91 -10.06
N VAL A 256 -18.97 -8.88 -9.53
CA VAL A 256 -18.45 -9.81 -8.52
C VAL A 256 -17.32 -10.66 -9.10
N GLU A 257 -17.50 -11.21 -10.30
CA GLU A 257 -16.48 -11.95 -11.02
C GLU A 257 -15.22 -11.12 -11.26
N PHE A 258 -15.38 -9.86 -11.69
CA PHE A 258 -14.25 -8.97 -11.91
C PHE A 258 -13.45 -8.70 -10.62
N MET A 259 -14.11 -8.67 -9.46
CA MET A 259 -13.48 -8.33 -8.18
C MET A 259 -12.96 -9.52 -7.39
N ALA A 260 -13.61 -10.68 -7.50
CA ALA A 260 -13.28 -11.91 -6.77
C ALA A 260 -12.64 -12.99 -7.67
N GLY A 261 -12.83 -12.91 -8.99
CA GLY A 261 -12.32 -13.86 -9.98
C GLY A 261 -13.28 -15.00 -10.34
N ARG A 262 -14.48 -15.02 -9.76
CA ARG A 262 -15.52 -16.01 -10.06
C ARG A 262 -16.92 -15.42 -9.88
N LYS A 263 -17.87 -15.84 -10.71
CA LYS A 263 -19.27 -15.45 -10.54
C LYS A 263 -19.90 -16.12 -9.31
N PRO A 264 -20.87 -15.44 -8.66
CA PRO A 264 -21.68 -16.06 -7.61
C PRO A 264 -22.39 -17.34 -8.05
N SER A 265 -22.94 -17.35 -9.28
CA SER A 265 -23.68 -18.49 -9.84
C SER A 265 -22.79 -19.71 -10.14
N GLU A 266 -21.48 -19.52 -10.25
CA GLU A 266 -20.49 -20.54 -10.58
C GLU A 266 -19.63 -20.93 -9.36
N CYS A 267 -19.87 -20.32 -8.19
CA CYS A 267 -19.10 -20.54 -6.96
C CYS A 267 -19.80 -21.56 -6.05
N PRO A 268 -19.16 -22.71 -5.73
CA PRO A 268 -19.69 -23.65 -4.74
C PRO A 268 -19.87 -22.98 -3.38
N PRO A 269 -20.95 -23.28 -2.62
CA PRO A 269 -21.21 -22.66 -1.31
C PRO A 269 -20.03 -22.73 -0.33
N GLU A 270 -19.30 -23.85 -0.33
CA GLU A 270 -18.13 -24.11 0.51
C GLU A 270 -16.89 -23.25 0.15
N GLU A 271 -16.84 -22.70 -1.07
CA GLU A 271 -15.74 -21.85 -1.54
C GLU A 271 -16.05 -20.36 -1.44
N ARG A 272 -17.29 -19.96 -1.10
CA ARG A 272 -17.72 -18.54 -1.15
C ARG A 272 -16.93 -17.61 -0.24
N ASP A 273 -16.46 -18.11 0.90
CA ASP A 273 -15.65 -17.35 1.87
C ASP A 273 -14.14 -17.49 1.62
N THR A 274 -13.72 -18.34 0.67
CA THR A 274 -12.30 -18.48 0.34
C THR A 274 -11.78 -17.21 -0.33
N PRO A 275 -10.55 -16.77 -0.05
CA PRO A 275 -9.97 -15.62 -0.73
C PRO A 275 -10.02 -15.80 -2.25
N GLY A 276 -10.54 -14.80 -2.95
CA GLY A 276 -10.63 -14.83 -4.41
C GLY A 276 -9.25 -14.85 -5.09
N THR A 277 -9.25 -14.89 -6.43
CA THR A 277 -8.01 -14.91 -7.21
C THR A 277 -7.52 -13.51 -7.57
N GLU A 278 -8.46 -12.58 -7.72
CA GLU A 278 -8.19 -11.22 -8.19
C GLU A 278 -7.64 -10.32 -7.08
N LYS A 279 -6.58 -9.59 -7.39
CA LYS A 279 -5.87 -8.74 -6.43
C LYS A 279 -6.42 -7.33 -6.43
N SER A 280 -6.64 -6.79 -5.24
CA SER A 280 -6.95 -5.38 -5.02
C SER A 280 -6.08 -4.82 -3.90
N ILE A 281 -6.04 -3.49 -3.80
CA ILE A 281 -5.45 -2.81 -2.64
C ILE A 281 -6.52 -1.94 -2.00
N ALA A 282 -6.80 -2.19 -0.74
CA ALA A 282 -7.64 -1.35 0.09
C ALA A 282 -6.76 -0.33 0.84
N ILE A 283 -7.10 0.95 0.71
CA ILE A 283 -6.42 2.06 1.38
C ILE A 283 -7.46 2.84 2.16
N VAL A 284 -7.17 3.09 3.44
CA VAL A 284 -8.02 3.92 4.30
C VAL A 284 -7.41 5.30 4.41
N TYR A 285 -8.16 6.31 3.98
CA TYR A 285 -7.81 7.72 4.10
C TYR A 285 -8.57 8.36 5.25
N GLN A 286 -7.93 9.29 5.95
CA GLN A 286 -8.51 10.04 7.06
C GLN A 286 -8.30 11.55 6.90
N GLY A 287 -9.32 12.32 7.26
CA GLY A 287 -9.26 13.78 7.37
C GLY A 287 -10.64 14.43 7.35
N VAL A 288 -10.66 15.76 7.38
CA VAL A 288 -11.90 16.54 7.23
C VAL A 288 -12.43 16.39 5.81
N ASP A 289 -13.73 16.11 5.68
CA ASP A 289 -14.44 15.84 4.42
C ASP A 289 -13.80 14.72 3.58
N ALA A 290 -13.29 13.66 4.22
CA ALA A 290 -12.51 12.63 3.55
C ALA A 290 -13.27 11.97 2.39
N VAL A 291 -14.56 11.64 2.60
CA VAL A 291 -15.37 10.99 1.56
C VAL A 291 -15.53 11.91 0.36
N ARG A 292 -15.92 13.17 0.59
CA ARG A 292 -16.11 14.17 -0.48
C ARG A 292 -14.83 14.40 -1.26
N LYS A 293 -13.71 14.67 -0.58
CA LYS A 293 -12.42 14.95 -1.21
C LYS A 293 -11.91 13.79 -2.07
N ILE A 294 -12.06 12.55 -1.61
CA ILE A 294 -11.70 11.38 -2.42
C ILE A 294 -12.58 11.27 -3.65
N ARG A 295 -13.89 11.52 -3.54
CA ARG A 295 -14.81 11.46 -4.69
C ARG A 295 -14.54 12.55 -5.72
N ASP A 296 -14.20 13.76 -5.27
CA ASP A 296 -13.83 14.87 -6.13
C ASP A 296 -12.60 14.51 -6.98
N VAL A 297 -11.60 13.87 -6.37
CA VAL A 297 -10.39 13.39 -7.07
C VAL A 297 -10.67 12.18 -7.97
N LEU A 298 -11.56 11.27 -7.57
CA LEU A 298 -11.90 10.08 -8.34
C LEU A 298 -12.63 10.46 -9.65
N GLY A 299 -13.59 11.38 -9.57
CA GLY A 299 -14.47 11.77 -10.66
C GLY A 299 -15.68 10.83 -10.84
N PRO A 300 -16.62 11.17 -11.73
CA PRO A 300 -17.85 10.41 -11.97
C PRO A 300 -17.56 8.99 -12.50
N THR A 301 -18.50 8.07 -12.30
CA THR A 301 -18.32 6.63 -12.60
C THR A 301 -17.97 6.33 -14.05
N ASP A 302 -18.44 7.17 -14.97
CA ASP A 302 -18.14 7.10 -16.40
C ASP A 302 -16.86 7.90 -16.73
N PRO A 303 -15.75 7.24 -17.11
CA PRO A 303 -14.50 7.90 -17.53
C PRO A 303 -14.67 8.96 -18.63
N ALA A 304 -15.63 8.77 -19.54
CA ALA A 304 -15.85 9.70 -20.64
C ALA A 304 -16.39 11.06 -20.17
N LYS A 305 -17.08 11.07 -19.03
CA LYS A 305 -17.67 12.26 -18.39
C LYS A 305 -16.79 12.84 -17.28
N ALA A 306 -15.69 12.18 -16.95
CA ALA A 306 -14.81 12.59 -15.88
C ALA A 306 -13.90 13.76 -16.31
N PRO A 307 -13.67 14.76 -15.44
CA PRO A 307 -12.83 15.91 -15.77
C PRO A 307 -11.37 15.48 -15.96
N PRO A 308 -10.60 16.16 -16.83
CA PRO A 308 -9.15 15.98 -16.91
C PRO A 308 -8.51 16.10 -15.53
N GLY A 309 -7.56 15.22 -15.21
CA GLY A 309 -6.91 15.20 -13.90
C GLY A 309 -7.56 14.28 -12.86
N SER A 310 -8.76 13.74 -13.14
CA SER A 310 -9.42 12.75 -12.26
C SER A 310 -8.92 11.34 -12.54
N ILE A 311 -8.96 10.47 -11.54
CA ILE A 311 -8.47 9.08 -11.66
C ILE A 311 -9.23 8.31 -12.74
N ARG A 312 -10.56 8.42 -12.78
CA ARG A 312 -11.36 7.72 -13.78
C ARG A 312 -11.10 8.24 -15.18
N ARG A 313 -10.76 9.52 -15.35
CA ARG A 313 -10.36 10.07 -16.65
C ARG A 313 -8.98 9.60 -17.08
N GLU A 314 -8.02 9.55 -16.16
CA GLU A 314 -6.62 9.20 -16.46
C GLU A 314 -6.41 7.68 -16.62
N PHE A 315 -7.11 6.86 -15.85
CA PHE A 315 -6.86 5.41 -15.76
C PHE A 315 -8.08 4.54 -16.09
N GLY A 316 -9.28 5.09 -16.15
CA GLY A 316 -10.50 4.34 -16.48
C GLY A 316 -10.62 4.04 -17.98
N GLN A 317 -11.07 2.83 -18.31
CA GLN A 317 -11.36 2.41 -19.68
C GLN A 317 -12.86 2.38 -19.95
N THR A 318 -13.64 1.87 -19.00
CA THR A 318 -15.11 1.75 -19.09
C THR A 318 -15.75 2.01 -17.73
N ILE A 319 -17.08 2.02 -17.65
CA ILE A 319 -17.81 2.14 -16.38
C ILE A 319 -17.42 1.01 -15.40
N MET A 320 -17.20 -0.21 -15.91
CA MET A 320 -16.82 -1.38 -15.11
C MET A 320 -15.33 -1.34 -14.73
N ILE A 321 -14.46 -1.03 -15.71
CA ILE A 321 -13.01 -0.95 -15.58
C ILE A 321 -12.61 0.52 -15.40
N ASN A 322 -12.90 1.09 -14.22
CA ASN A 322 -12.69 2.50 -13.91
C ASN A 322 -11.56 2.74 -12.88
N ALA A 323 -10.59 1.82 -12.82
CA ALA A 323 -9.37 1.83 -12.01
C ALA A 323 -9.55 1.79 -10.47
N ALA A 324 -10.53 2.49 -9.90
CA ALA A 324 -10.73 2.54 -8.46
C ALA A 324 -12.22 2.68 -8.05
N HIS A 325 -12.51 2.14 -6.86
CA HIS A 325 -13.73 2.39 -6.10
C HIS A 325 -13.41 3.30 -4.91
N ALA A 326 -14.38 4.12 -4.52
CA ALA A 326 -14.35 4.87 -3.27
C ALA A 326 -15.75 4.96 -2.67
N SER A 327 -15.83 4.96 -1.35
CA SER A 327 -17.07 5.10 -0.60
C SER A 327 -17.82 6.38 -0.99
N ASP A 328 -19.15 6.35 -0.90
CA ASP A 328 -20.04 7.45 -1.26
C ASP A 328 -20.64 8.21 -0.08
N SER A 329 -20.57 7.65 1.13
CA SER A 329 -20.90 8.30 2.40
C SER A 329 -20.01 7.78 3.55
N PRO A 330 -19.93 8.48 4.69
CA PRO A 330 -19.24 7.99 5.88
C PRO A 330 -19.79 6.65 6.41
N GLU A 331 -21.10 6.46 6.34
CA GLU A 331 -21.77 5.22 6.75
C GLU A 331 -21.38 4.05 5.84
N ASN A 332 -21.38 4.29 4.52
CA ASN A 332 -20.93 3.28 3.56
C ASN A 332 -19.43 3.02 3.70
N ALA A 333 -18.60 4.02 3.99
CA ALA A 333 -17.19 3.80 4.28
C ALA A 333 -16.99 2.86 5.46
N LYS A 334 -17.76 3.03 6.56
CA LYS A 334 -17.70 2.12 7.71
C LYS A 334 -18.10 0.70 7.33
N ARG A 335 -19.26 0.54 6.68
CA ARG A 335 -19.76 -0.76 6.20
C ARG A 335 -18.76 -1.47 5.28
N GLU A 336 -18.26 -0.75 4.28
CA GLU A 336 -17.29 -1.29 3.32
C GLU A 336 -15.98 -1.71 3.99
N MET A 337 -15.49 -0.94 4.95
CA MET A 337 -14.29 -1.30 5.73
C MET A 337 -14.49 -2.57 6.58
N GLU A 338 -15.69 -2.77 7.13
CA GLU A 338 -16.05 -3.99 7.89
C GLU A 338 -16.10 -5.23 6.99
N ILE A 339 -16.70 -5.11 5.79
CA ILE A 339 -16.76 -6.21 4.81
C ILE A 339 -15.35 -6.65 4.37
N ILE A 340 -14.47 -5.68 4.11
CA ILE A 340 -13.07 -5.92 3.69
C ILE A 340 -12.17 -6.31 4.87
N GLN A 341 -12.64 -6.11 6.10
CA GLN A 341 -11.91 -6.34 7.34
C GLN A 341 -10.55 -5.64 7.29
N VAL A 342 -10.54 -4.34 7.00
CA VAL A 342 -9.30 -3.56 6.76
C VAL A 342 -8.36 -3.51 7.97
N ASP A 343 -8.87 -3.80 9.17
CA ASP A 343 -8.16 -3.89 10.44
C ASP A 343 -7.49 -5.27 10.67
N GLU A 344 -8.05 -6.32 10.08
CA GLU A 344 -7.53 -7.69 10.13
C GLU A 344 -6.03 -7.73 9.82
N ASN A 345 -5.29 -8.45 10.66
CA ASN A 345 -3.87 -8.64 10.46
C ASN A 345 -3.59 -9.86 9.57
N ASN A 346 -3.65 -9.65 8.26
CA ASN A 346 -3.17 -10.63 7.27
C ASN A 346 -1.65 -10.59 7.05
N PHE A 347 -0.94 -9.63 7.65
CA PHE A 347 0.50 -9.44 7.50
C PHE A 347 1.31 -10.52 8.22
N LYS A 348 0.99 -10.79 9.49
CA LYS A 348 1.69 -11.82 10.27
C LYS A 348 1.46 -13.25 9.74
N PRO A 349 0.22 -13.69 9.47
CA PRO A 349 -0.03 -15.01 8.90
C PRO A 349 0.64 -15.21 7.54
N LEU A 350 0.73 -14.18 6.70
CA LEU A 350 1.43 -14.24 5.41
C LEU A 350 2.91 -14.65 5.59
N ILE A 351 3.60 -13.99 6.53
CA ILE A 351 5.02 -14.24 6.81
C ILE A 351 5.22 -15.61 7.45
N GLU A 352 4.43 -15.92 8.48
CA GLU A 352 4.54 -17.20 9.20
C GLU A 352 4.26 -18.40 8.29
N ASN A 353 3.23 -18.32 7.44
CA ASN A 353 2.89 -19.40 6.53
C ASN A 353 3.92 -19.61 5.43
N PHE A 354 4.58 -18.54 4.96
CA PHE A 354 5.61 -18.66 3.94
C PHE A 354 6.84 -19.38 4.48
N TYR A 355 7.39 -18.94 5.62
CA TYR A 355 8.60 -19.51 6.19
C TYR A 355 8.39 -20.82 6.96
N ARG A 356 7.15 -21.21 7.29
CA ARG A 356 6.85 -22.55 7.82
C ARG A 356 6.89 -23.64 6.73
N ARG A 357 6.67 -23.27 5.47
CA ARG A 357 6.55 -24.19 4.32
C ARG A 357 7.88 -24.44 3.61
N GLN A 358 8.96 -23.79 4.01
CA GLN A 358 10.30 -23.96 3.44
C GLN A 358 11.12 -25.00 4.19
#